data_AF-A0A354PEZ2-F1
#
_entry.id   AF-A0A354PEZ2-F1
#
_cell.length_a   1.000
_cell.length_b   1.000
_cell.length_c   1.000
_cell.angle_alpha   90.00
_cell.angle_beta   90.00
_cell.angle_gamma   90.00
#
_symmetry.space_group_name_H-M   'P 1'
#
loop_
_entity.id
_entity.type
_entity.pdbx_description
1 polymer ?
#
loop_
_entity_poly.entity_id
_entity_poly.type
_entity_poly.pdbx_seq_one_letter_code
_entity_poly.pdbx_strand_id
1 'polypeptide(L)'
;MESLQIDLVSRRWFSEYHEGCGGDFWNYVVIKIVCRAMSDSFQNPFAIPAAKRRNPLVSSLKGLGFIAVLLVVVVFLQSQTRQWLLHQWVKGFADLPVGEQIERLLQINQLGDLATETLALRIAAENDSVAEAAVDLIRDRQTAWSTRQDDDLAAAHMRMLVGLDKIVDQLPPTRISRVTQLVNQTLIECVDQRGSAMTQTYHAANKLLTRVADRTGMEEGGSQQVMAGPSLVPLPIRVQAIDQTSEVPVVPLAMPEPIAASPAASQEIVPRIVARNTASLNVSQRPEQLLVPTTSENAIADSSDRRIVKTPLQTFSTRSVIGLLANNQAATRDQAVEELVRRGLSNEEIRIANQLAAPQLEVRLGLLDSIVRRSDLDPRPWLLWLAEDADRGVRIRAVTALEAMNDSAVTATLRKRLSVEDDPTVIALLRQLTERR
;
A
#
# COMPACT_ATOMS: atom_id res chain seq x y z
N MET A 1 -39.86 -33.77 -32.33
CA MET A 1 -39.57 -34.72 -31.25
C MET A 1 -38.45 -34.24 -30.32
N GLU A 2 -37.50 -33.40 -30.77
CA GLU A 2 -36.42 -32.86 -29.91
C GLU A 2 -36.89 -31.83 -28.86
N SER A 3 -37.96 -31.06 -29.10
CA SER A 3 -38.48 -30.08 -28.13
C SER A 3 -39.05 -30.71 -26.85
N LEU A 4 -39.46 -31.98 -26.90
CA LEU A 4 -39.97 -32.72 -25.74
C LEU A 4 -38.84 -33.30 -24.87
N GLN A 5 -37.64 -33.53 -25.43
CA GLN A 5 -36.51 -34.04 -24.65
C GLN A 5 -35.87 -32.97 -23.75
N ILE A 6 -35.85 -31.70 -24.18
CA ILE A 6 -35.32 -30.59 -23.38
C ILE A 6 -36.21 -30.34 -22.15
N ASP A 7 -37.54 -30.49 -22.28
CA ASP A 7 -38.47 -30.28 -21.17
C ASP A 7 -38.38 -31.39 -20.10
N LEU A 8 -38.02 -32.62 -20.49
CA LEU A 8 -37.83 -33.75 -19.59
C LEU A 8 -36.50 -33.72 -18.82
N VAL A 9 -35.41 -33.28 -19.47
CA VAL A 9 -34.10 -33.13 -18.80
C VAL A 9 -34.13 -31.99 -17.79
N SER A 10 -34.83 -30.89 -18.13
CA SER A 10 -35.14 -29.80 -17.20
C SER A 10 -35.87 -30.34 -15.96
N ARG A 11 -37.03 -31.00 -16.14
CA ARG A 11 -37.85 -31.48 -15.01
C ARG A 11 -37.14 -32.48 -14.09
N ARG A 12 -36.23 -33.31 -14.61
CA ARG A 12 -35.50 -34.29 -13.80
C ARG A 12 -34.40 -33.65 -12.95
N TRP A 13 -33.71 -32.64 -13.46
CA TRP A 13 -32.80 -31.80 -12.66
C TRP A 13 -33.55 -30.99 -11.58
N PHE A 14 -34.82 -30.66 -11.82
CA PHE A 14 -35.66 -29.84 -10.92
C PHE A 14 -36.16 -30.56 -9.66
N SER A 15 -36.29 -31.88 -9.66
CA SER A 15 -36.86 -32.63 -8.53
C SER A 15 -35.90 -32.84 -7.36
N GLU A 16 -34.59 -32.74 -7.62
CA GLU A 16 -33.55 -33.10 -6.64
C GLU A 16 -33.00 -31.89 -5.86
N TYR A 17 -33.35 -30.67 -6.29
CA TYR A 17 -32.79 -29.42 -5.75
C TYR A 17 -33.72 -28.64 -4.80
N HIS A 18 -34.95 -29.12 -4.57
CA HIS A 18 -36.04 -28.27 -4.06
C HIS A 18 -36.28 -28.28 -2.53
N GLU A 19 -35.45 -28.96 -1.72
CA GLU A 19 -35.71 -29.10 -0.27
C GLU A 19 -34.79 -28.31 0.68
N GLY A 20 -33.84 -27.48 0.21
CA GLY A 20 -32.82 -26.91 1.14
C GLY A 20 -32.50 -25.42 1.11
N CYS A 21 -32.65 -24.69 0.00
CA CYS A 21 -32.05 -23.35 -0.10
C CYS A 21 -32.98 -22.32 -0.74
N GLY A 22 -33.55 -21.42 0.07
CA GLY A 22 -34.35 -20.27 -0.38
C GLY A 22 -33.56 -19.17 -1.11
N GLY A 23 -32.30 -19.42 -1.50
CA GLY A 23 -31.44 -18.48 -2.22
C GLY A 23 -31.47 -18.60 -3.74
N ASP A 24 -31.96 -19.72 -4.30
CA ASP A 24 -31.78 -20.04 -5.73
C ASP A 24 -32.90 -19.52 -6.66
N PHE A 25 -33.89 -18.81 -6.11
CA PHE A 25 -34.99 -18.27 -6.90
C PHE A 25 -34.51 -17.30 -7.99
N TRP A 26 -33.51 -16.46 -7.69
CA TRP A 26 -32.98 -15.49 -8.65
C TRP A 26 -32.15 -16.13 -9.76
N ASN A 27 -31.35 -17.16 -9.43
CA ASN A 27 -30.61 -17.93 -10.45
C ASN A 27 -31.58 -18.64 -11.39
N TYR A 28 -32.67 -19.21 -10.87
CA TYR A 28 -33.71 -19.83 -11.69
C TYR A 28 -34.38 -18.85 -12.64
N VAL A 29 -34.78 -17.67 -12.15
CA VAL A 29 -35.45 -16.65 -12.97
C VAL A 29 -34.51 -16.15 -14.08
N VAL A 30 -33.24 -15.90 -13.76
CA VAL A 30 -32.26 -15.45 -14.76
C VAL A 30 -31.96 -16.52 -15.79
N ILE A 31 -31.71 -17.77 -15.38
CA ILE A 31 -31.48 -18.88 -16.32
C ILE A 31 -32.71 -19.05 -17.23
N LYS A 32 -33.93 -18.98 -16.69
CA LYS A 32 -35.16 -19.12 -17.48
C LYS A 32 -35.36 -17.98 -18.47
N ILE A 33 -35.06 -16.73 -18.09
CA ILE A 33 -35.12 -15.57 -18.98
C ILE A 33 -34.06 -15.68 -20.09
N VAL A 34 -32.83 -16.06 -19.73
CA VAL A 34 -31.72 -16.23 -20.70
C VAL A 34 -32.03 -17.37 -21.67
N CYS A 35 -32.45 -18.53 -21.18
CA CYS A 35 -32.80 -19.68 -22.03
C CYS A 35 -33.99 -19.35 -22.95
N ARG A 36 -34.99 -18.60 -22.48
CA ARG A 36 -36.13 -18.19 -23.31
C ARG A 36 -35.71 -17.17 -24.37
N ALA A 37 -34.88 -16.19 -24.01
CA ALA A 37 -34.37 -15.21 -24.96
C ALA A 37 -33.41 -15.84 -25.99
N MET A 38 -32.63 -16.85 -25.62
CA MET A 38 -31.83 -17.63 -26.55
C MET A 38 -32.71 -18.47 -27.49
N SER A 39 -33.75 -19.13 -26.96
CA SER A 39 -34.68 -19.94 -27.78
C SER A 39 -35.37 -19.12 -28.87
N ASP A 40 -35.68 -17.85 -28.63
CA ASP A 40 -36.32 -16.97 -29.61
C ASP A 40 -35.32 -16.39 -30.63
N SER A 41 -34.02 -16.43 -30.35
CA SER A 41 -32.96 -15.82 -31.18
C SER A 41 -32.28 -16.80 -32.15
N PHE A 42 -32.37 -18.11 -31.91
CA PHE A 42 -31.79 -19.14 -32.78
C PHE A 42 -32.80 -19.64 -33.83
N GLN A 43 -33.27 -18.75 -34.70
CA GLN A 43 -33.81 -19.20 -36.00
C GLN A 43 -32.64 -19.65 -36.88
N ASN A 44 -32.77 -20.84 -37.46
CA ASN A 44 -31.76 -21.48 -38.31
C ASN A 44 -31.20 -20.48 -39.35
N PRO A 45 -29.89 -20.13 -39.29
CA PRO A 45 -29.29 -19.15 -40.20
C PRO A 45 -29.26 -19.61 -41.66
N PHE A 46 -29.55 -20.89 -41.92
CA PHE A 46 -29.59 -21.48 -43.27
C PHE A 46 -31.01 -21.61 -43.84
N ALA A 47 -32.06 -21.26 -43.10
CA ALA A 47 -33.41 -21.20 -43.66
C ALA A 47 -33.51 -19.95 -44.54
N ILE A 48 -33.44 -20.12 -45.87
CA ILE A 48 -33.61 -19.03 -46.85
C ILE A 48 -35.04 -18.48 -46.71
N PRO A 49 -35.24 -17.29 -46.12
CA PRO A 49 -36.57 -16.74 -45.99
C PRO A 49 -36.93 -16.08 -47.33
N ALA A 50 -38.06 -16.48 -47.91
CA ALA A 50 -38.62 -15.82 -49.08
C ALA A 50 -39.02 -14.36 -48.75
N ALA A 51 -38.09 -13.46 -49.07
CA ALA A 51 -38.22 -12.03 -49.36
C ALA A 51 -39.27 -11.18 -48.60
N LYS A 52 -38.81 -10.50 -47.54
CA LYS A 52 -39.18 -9.09 -47.28
C LYS A 52 -37.94 -8.36 -46.78
N ARG A 53 -37.31 -7.52 -47.63
CA ARG A 53 -36.09 -6.73 -47.33
C ARG A 53 -36.33 -5.86 -46.08
N ARG A 54 -36.00 -6.39 -44.90
CA ARG A 54 -35.84 -5.60 -43.67
C ARG A 54 -34.40 -5.11 -43.63
N ASN A 55 -34.21 -3.83 -43.29
CA ASN A 55 -32.91 -3.19 -43.26
C ASN A 55 -31.96 -3.94 -42.28
N PRO A 56 -30.84 -4.52 -42.74
CA PRO A 56 -29.95 -5.36 -41.93
C PRO A 56 -29.32 -4.61 -40.75
N LEU A 57 -29.17 -3.29 -40.89
CA LEU A 57 -28.69 -2.40 -39.82
C LEU A 57 -29.62 -2.38 -38.60
N VAL A 58 -30.93 -2.40 -38.83
CA VAL A 58 -31.93 -2.36 -37.74
C VAL A 58 -31.92 -3.66 -36.95
N SER A 59 -31.65 -4.79 -37.60
CA SER A 59 -31.54 -6.10 -36.93
C SER A 59 -30.29 -6.19 -36.05
N SER A 60 -29.16 -5.69 -36.56
CA SER A 60 -27.88 -5.72 -35.82
C SER A 60 -27.91 -4.80 -34.59
N LEU A 61 -28.52 -3.61 -34.72
CA LEU A 61 -28.66 -2.68 -33.60
C LEU A 61 -29.52 -3.26 -32.46
N LYS A 62 -30.57 -4.01 -32.79
CA LYS A 62 -31.43 -4.69 -31.81
C LYS A 62 -30.67 -5.80 -31.07
N GLY A 63 -29.85 -6.56 -31.79
CA GLY A 63 -28.99 -7.58 -31.19
C GLY A 63 -27.99 -6.97 -30.20
N LEU A 64 -27.32 -5.88 -30.58
CA LEU A 64 -26.40 -5.16 -29.69
C LEU A 64 -27.11 -4.59 -28.46
N GLY A 65 -28.29 -4.01 -28.63
CA GLY A 65 -29.11 -3.52 -27.52
C GLY A 65 -29.46 -4.62 -26.53
N PHE A 66 -29.84 -5.81 -27.02
CA PHE A 66 -30.15 -6.96 -26.17
C PHE A 66 -28.92 -7.44 -25.39
N ILE A 67 -27.76 -7.54 -26.04
CA ILE A 67 -26.50 -7.95 -25.39
C ILE A 67 -26.10 -6.93 -24.31
N ALA A 68 -26.22 -5.63 -24.58
CA ALA A 68 -25.91 -4.59 -23.61
C ALA A 68 -26.80 -4.69 -22.35
N VAL A 69 -28.11 -4.92 -22.53
CA VAL A 69 -29.04 -5.12 -21.41
C VAL A 69 -28.67 -6.38 -20.61
N LEU A 70 -28.36 -7.48 -21.30
CA LEU A 70 -27.95 -8.73 -20.65
C LEU A 70 -26.69 -8.52 -19.80
N LEU A 71 -25.70 -7.78 -20.31
CA LEU A 71 -24.47 -7.47 -19.59
C LEU A 71 -24.75 -6.64 -18.33
N VAL A 72 -25.61 -5.62 -18.43
CA VAL A 72 -26.04 -4.82 -17.26
C VAL A 72 -26.72 -5.70 -16.21
N VAL A 73 -27.59 -6.62 -16.61
CA VAL A 73 -28.26 -7.56 -15.70
C VAL A 73 -27.24 -8.46 -14.99
N VAL A 74 -26.25 -8.99 -15.72
CA VAL A 74 -25.20 -9.84 -15.15
C VAL A 74 -24.34 -9.06 -14.14
N VAL A 75 -23.91 -7.84 -14.47
CA VAL A 75 -23.14 -6.98 -13.56
C VAL A 75 -23.95 -6.64 -12.31
N PHE A 76 -25.24 -6.34 -12.47
CA PHE A 76 -26.14 -6.08 -11.36
C PHE A 76 -26.29 -7.30 -10.45
N LEU A 77 -26.54 -8.48 -11.02
CA LEU A 77 -26.61 -9.73 -10.26
C LEU A 77 -25.32 -10.00 -9.50
N GLN A 78 -24.17 -9.87 -10.16
CA GLN A 78 -22.87 -10.09 -9.53
C GLN A 78 -22.64 -9.14 -8.33
N SER A 79 -23.05 -7.88 -8.45
CA SER A 79 -22.99 -6.91 -7.34
C SER A 79 -23.90 -7.33 -6.18
N GLN A 80 -25.14 -7.72 -6.47
CA GLN A 80 -26.11 -8.17 -5.46
C GLN A 80 -25.66 -9.45 -4.75
N THR A 81 -25.14 -10.43 -5.49
CA THR A 81 -24.63 -11.68 -4.91
C THR A 81 -23.47 -11.43 -3.94
N ARG A 82 -22.57 -10.49 -4.25
CA ARG A 82 -21.46 -10.14 -3.35
C ARG A 82 -21.96 -9.50 -2.05
N GLN A 83 -22.93 -8.58 -2.14
CA GLN A 83 -23.52 -7.97 -0.95
C GLN A 83 -24.27 -9.01 -0.09
N TRP A 84 -25.00 -9.91 -0.73
CA TRP A 84 -25.68 -11.01 -0.04
C TRP A 84 -24.69 -11.95 0.66
N LEU A 85 -23.61 -12.35 -0.03
CA LEU A 85 -22.55 -13.18 0.57
C LEU A 85 -21.89 -12.50 1.75
N LEU A 86 -21.60 -11.20 1.64
CA LEU A 86 -21.05 -10.42 2.75
C LEU A 86 -21.99 -10.46 3.96
N HIS A 87 -23.28 -10.20 3.75
CA HIS A 87 -24.27 -10.26 4.84
C HIS A 87 -24.35 -11.65 5.48
N GLN A 88 -24.32 -12.69 4.65
CA GLN A 88 -24.37 -14.08 5.12
C GLN A 88 -23.12 -14.45 5.93
N TRP A 89 -21.93 -13.97 5.55
CA TRP A 89 -20.68 -14.24 6.26
C TRP A 89 -20.51 -13.41 7.53
N VAL A 90 -21.13 -12.24 7.60
CA VAL A 90 -21.16 -11.40 8.80
C VAL A 90 -22.14 -11.96 9.84
N LYS A 91 -23.21 -12.63 9.39
CA LYS A 91 -24.21 -13.25 10.27
C LYS A 91 -23.61 -14.43 11.02
N GLY A 92 -23.72 -14.41 12.35
CA GLY A 92 -23.16 -15.46 13.23
C GLY A 92 -21.64 -15.42 13.35
N PHE A 93 -20.96 -14.39 12.80
CA PHE A 93 -19.50 -14.28 12.86
C PHE A 93 -18.98 -14.30 14.31
N ALA A 94 -19.67 -13.65 15.24
CA ALA A 94 -19.27 -13.57 16.64
C ALA A 94 -19.37 -14.92 17.37
N ASP A 95 -20.20 -15.84 16.88
CA ASP A 95 -20.44 -17.15 17.50
C ASP A 95 -19.41 -18.21 17.04
N LEU A 96 -18.59 -17.89 16.04
CA LEU A 96 -17.58 -18.82 15.52
C LEU A 96 -16.34 -18.90 16.44
N PRO A 97 -15.62 -20.04 16.47
CA PRO A 97 -14.31 -20.12 17.10
C PRO A 97 -13.32 -19.11 16.50
N VAL A 98 -12.35 -18.65 17.30
CA VAL A 98 -11.37 -17.61 16.91
C VAL A 98 -10.65 -17.93 15.59
N GLY A 99 -10.23 -19.19 15.40
CA GLY A 99 -9.58 -19.61 14.16
C GLY A 99 -10.50 -19.49 12.93
N GLU A 100 -11.77 -19.88 13.06
CA GLU A 100 -12.78 -19.77 12.00
C GLU A 100 -13.17 -18.31 11.74
N GLN A 101 -13.16 -17.45 12.77
CA GLN A 101 -13.35 -16.00 12.60
C GLN A 101 -12.25 -15.42 11.71
N ILE A 102 -10.98 -15.74 11.97
CA ILE A 102 -9.84 -15.27 11.17
C ILE A 102 -9.93 -15.79 9.73
N GLU A 103 -10.23 -17.07 9.54
CA GLU A 103 -10.43 -17.63 8.20
C GLU A 103 -11.59 -16.94 7.46
N ARG A 104 -12.68 -16.64 8.17
CA ARG A 104 -13.82 -15.91 7.61
C ARG A 104 -13.45 -14.47 7.24
N LEU A 105 -12.60 -13.78 8.01
CA LEU A 105 -12.08 -12.46 7.62
C LEU A 105 -11.26 -12.52 6.34
N LEU A 106 -10.44 -13.56 6.17
CA LEU A 106 -9.69 -13.79 4.93
C LEU A 106 -10.63 -13.98 3.73
N GLN A 107 -11.70 -14.76 3.89
CA GLN A 107 -12.75 -14.94 2.87
C GLN A 107 -13.47 -13.62 2.57
N ILE A 108 -13.86 -12.86 3.61
CA ILE A 108 -14.48 -11.54 3.46
C ILE A 108 -13.55 -10.61 2.67
N ASN A 109 -12.25 -10.60 2.96
CA ASN A 109 -11.29 -9.75 2.25
C ASN A 109 -11.25 -10.01 0.72
N GLN A 110 -11.52 -11.24 0.27
CA GLN A 110 -11.59 -11.58 -1.15
C GLN A 110 -12.74 -10.88 -1.90
N LEU A 111 -13.76 -10.37 -1.20
CA LEU A 111 -14.86 -9.62 -1.81
C LEU A 111 -14.47 -8.22 -2.28
N GLY A 112 -13.22 -7.80 -2.05
CA GLY A 112 -12.74 -6.52 -2.51
C GLY A 112 -13.31 -5.37 -1.68
N ASP A 113 -13.67 -4.27 -2.33
CA ASP A 113 -13.94 -2.99 -1.63
C ASP A 113 -15.20 -3.00 -0.78
N LEU A 114 -16.10 -3.93 -1.08
CA LEU A 114 -17.30 -4.17 -0.28
C LEU A 114 -16.95 -4.66 1.13
N ALA A 115 -15.79 -5.32 1.30
CA ALA A 115 -15.35 -5.86 2.57
C ALA A 115 -14.71 -4.83 3.50
N THR A 116 -14.18 -3.72 2.95
CA THR A 116 -13.36 -2.76 3.70
C THR A 116 -14.05 -2.25 4.96
N GLU A 117 -15.32 -1.84 4.86
CA GLU A 117 -16.08 -1.36 6.00
C GLU A 117 -16.30 -2.47 7.04
N THR A 118 -16.60 -3.69 6.59
CA THR A 118 -16.80 -4.85 7.48
C THR A 118 -15.52 -5.21 8.21
N LEU A 119 -14.36 -5.20 7.53
CA LEU A 119 -13.06 -5.42 8.16
C LEU A 119 -12.76 -4.33 9.20
N ALA A 120 -13.06 -3.07 8.88
CA ALA A 120 -12.87 -1.95 9.81
C ALA A 120 -13.69 -2.14 11.09
N LEU A 121 -14.97 -2.53 10.99
CA LEU A 121 -15.81 -2.85 12.15
C LEU A 121 -15.22 -3.96 13.03
N ARG A 122 -14.47 -4.90 12.44
CA ARG A 122 -13.90 -6.06 13.16
C ARG A 122 -12.65 -5.75 13.95
N ILE A 123 -12.08 -4.55 13.83
CA ILE A 123 -11.03 -4.06 14.74
C ILE A 123 -11.57 -3.94 16.18
N ALA A 124 -12.89 -3.78 16.37
CA ALA A 124 -13.54 -3.78 17.68
C ALA A 124 -13.98 -5.19 18.15
N ALA A 125 -13.62 -6.28 17.46
CA ALA A 125 -13.96 -7.64 17.90
C ALA A 125 -13.40 -7.93 19.30
N GLU A 126 -14.16 -8.60 20.18
CA GLU A 126 -13.73 -8.86 21.57
C GLU A 126 -12.37 -9.56 21.64
N ASN A 127 -12.13 -10.52 20.74
CA ASN A 127 -10.87 -11.24 20.66
C ASN A 127 -9.76 -10.43 19.96
N ASP A 128 -8.60 -10.31 20.62
CA ASP A 128 -7.47 -9.52 20.12
C ASP A 128 -6.85 -10.10 18.84
N SER A 129 -6.79 -11.43 18.67
CA SER A 129 -6.25 -12.05 17.46
C SER A 129 -7.11 -11.77 16.24
N VAL A 130 -8.44 -11.72 16.41
CA VAL A 130 -9.39 -11.36 15.34
C VAL A 130 -9.26 -9.89 14.97
N ALA A 131 -9.14 -9.01 15.98
CA ALA A 131 -8.92 -7.58 15.77
C ALA A 131 -7.59 -7.30 15.05
N GLU A 132 -6.52 -8.01 15.42
CA GLU A 132 -5.20 -7.91 14.78
C GLU A 132 -5.24 -8.37 13.32
N ALA A 133 -5.84 -9.53 13.05
CA ALA A 133 -6.04 -10.00 11.67
C ALA A 133 -6.84 -8.98 10.83
N ALA A 134 -7.87 -8.34 11.41
CA ALA A 134 -8.63 -7.30 10.72
C ALA A 134 -7.77 -6.06 10.40
N VAL A 135 -6.91 -5.62 11.32
CA VAL A 135 -5.96 -4.51 11.10
C VAL A 135 -4.99 -4.85 9.97
N ASP A 136 -4.39 -6.04 9.99
CA ASP A 136 -3.42 -6.46 8.97
C ASP A 136 -4.06 -6.54 7.60
N LEU A 137 -5.27 -7.11 7.49
CA LEU A 137 -6.01 -7.15 6.23
C LEU A 137 -6.33 -5.74 5.69
N ILE A 138 -6.68 -4.79 6.56
CA ILE A 138 -6.88 -3.40 6.13
C ILE A 138 -5.57 -2.77 5.63
N ARG A 139 -4.45 -3.01 6.32
CA ARG A 139 -3.14 -2.51 5.92
C ARG A 139 -2.70 -3.06 4.55
N ASP A 140 -2.93 -4.35 4.32
CA ASP A 140 -2.70 -4.98 3.02
C ASP A 140 -3.56 -4.32 1.93
N ARG A 141 -4.81 -3.99 2.24
CA ARG A 141 -5.70 -3.29 1.30
C ARG A 141 -5.24 -1.86 1.01
N GLN A 142 -4.84 -1.09 2.02
CA GLN A 142 -4.29 0.26 1.83
C GLN A 142 -3.10 0.23 0.86
N THR A 143 -2.19 -0.73 1.06
CA THR A 143 -1.05 -0.96 0.17
C THR A 143 -1.50 -1.27 -1.26
N ALA A 144 -2.58 -2.05 -1.44
CA ALA A 144 -3.12 -2.36 -2.76
C ALA A 144 -3.92 -1.20 -3.39
N TRP A 145 -4.39 -0.24 -2.61
CA TRP A 145 -5.14 0.90 -3.14
C TRP A 145 -4.23 1.95 -3.77
N SER A 146 -2.97 2.05 -3.35
CA SER A 146 -2.01 3.05 -3.86
C SER A 146 -1.79 2.98 -5.38
N THR A 147 -2.18 1.89 -6.05
CA THR A 147 -2.10 1.73 -7.51
C THR A 147 -3.40 2.11 -8.24
N ARG A 148 -4.43 2.55 -7.53
CA ARG A 148 -5.75 2.90 -8.10
C ARG A 148 -5.78 4.36 -8.57
N GLN A 149 -6.80 4.68 -9.36
CA GLN A 149 -7.11 6.07 -9.70
C GLN A 149 -7.62 6.82 -8.48
N ASP A 150 -7.37 8.13 -8.43
CA ASP A 150 -7.64 9.00 -7.28
C ASP A 150 -9.09 8.89 -6.75
N ASP A 151 -10.10 8.86 -7.63
CA ASP A 151 -11.51 8.75 -7.22
C ASP A 151 -11.83 7.39 -6.55
N ASP A 152 -11.30 6.29 -7.11
CA ASP A 152 -11.49 4.93 -6.58
C ASP A 152 -10.72 4.74 -5.27
N LEU A 153 -9.53 5.33 -5.18
CA LEU A 153 -8.72 5.37 -3.98
C LEU A 153 -9.46 6.13 -2.86
N ALA A 154 -10.00 7.32 -3.17
CA ALA A 154 -10.72 8.14 -2.20
C ALA A 154 -11.96 7.40 -1.68
N ALA A 155 -12.72 6.76 -2.58
CA ALA A 155 -13.87 5.94 -2.22
C ALA A 155 -13.48 4.75 -1.33
N ALA A 156 -12.32 4.13 -1.56
CA ALA A 156 -11.83 3.02 -0.74
C ALA A 156 -11.47 3.45 0.69
N HIS A 157 -10.67 4.51 0.83
CA HIS A 157 -10.35 5.10 2.15
C HIS A 157 -11.60 5.58 2.88
N MET A 158 -12.53 6.24 2.18
CA MET A 158 -13.76 6.72 2.81
C MET A 158 -14.58 5.58 3.42
N ARG A 159 -14.71 4.43 2.74
CA ARG A 159 -15.41 3.26 3.31
C ARG A 159 -14.72 2.73 4.57
N MET A 160 -13.38 2.73 4.60
CA MET A 160 -12.62 2.36 5.78
C MET A 160 -12.89 3.32 6.95
N LEU A 161 -12.78 4.63 6.70
CA LEU A 161 -13.00 5.67 7.70
C LEU A 161 -14.43 5.64 8.26
N VAL A 162 -15.44 5.41 7.42
CA VAL A 162 -16.84 5.22 7.85
C VAL A 162 -16.99 4.02 8.78
N GLY A 163 -16.32 2.91 8.47
CA GLY A 163 -16.32 1.73 9.34
C GLY A 163 -15.63 1.98 10.68
N LEU A 164 -14.47 2.67 10.68
CA LEU A 164 -13.74 3.02 11.89
C LEU A 164 -14.52 4.02 12.78
N ASP A 165 -15.16 5.02 12.18
CA ASP A 165 -15.96 6.02 12.89
C ASP A 165 -17.15 5.40 13.65
N LYS A 166 -17.69 4.28 13.16
CA LYS A 166 -18.77 3.52 13.82
C LYS A 166 -18.32 2.80 15.09
N ILE A 167 -17.04 2.44 15.21
CA ILE A 167 -16.51 1.66 16.33
C ILE A 167 -15.64 2.47 17.28
N VAL A 168 -15.31 3.72 16.93
CA VAL A 168 -14.33 4.52 17.66
C VAL A 168 -14.64 4.68 19.14
N ASP A 169 -15.93 4.75 19.52
CA ASP A 169 -16.38 4.89 20.91
C ASP A 169 -16.38 3.55 21.68
N GLN A 170 -16.26 2.41 20.97
CA GLN A 170 -16.29 1.05 21.53
C GLN A 170 -14.90 0.39 21.57
N LEU A 171 -13.90 0.97 20.90
CA LEU A 171 -12.54 0.42 20.85
C LEU A 171 -11.91 0.28 22.25
N PRO A 172 -11.27 -0.84 22.59
CA PRO A 172 -10.40 -0.90 23.75
C PRO A 172 -9.21 0.07 23.64
N PRO A 173 -8.66 0.58 24.75
CA PRO A 173 -7.57 1.57 24.73
C PRO A 173 -6.32 1.04 24.01
N THR A 174 -6.06 -0.27 24.14
CA THR A 174 -4.95 -0.97 23.46
C THR A 174 -5.04 -0.93 21.92
N ARG A 175 -6.22 -0.63 21.35
CA ARG A 175 -6.47 -0.64 19.90
C ARG A 175 -6.53 0.76 19.29
N ILE A 176 -6.62 1.79 20.11
CA ILE A 176 -6.61 3.19 19.69
C ILE A 176 -5.36 3.49 18.85
N SER A 177 -4.18 3.05 19.30
CA SER A 177 -2.91 3.26 18.58
C SER A 177 -2.91 2.66 17.18
N ARG A 178 -3.49 1.46 17.01
CA ARG A 178 -3.60 0.77 15.71
C ARG A 178 -4.53 1.52 14.74
N VAL A 179 -5.67 1.98 15.23
CA VAL A 179 -6.60 2.78 14.43
C VAL A 179 -5.96 4.11 14.03
N THR A 180 -5.30 4.80 14.97
CA THR A 180 -4.54 6.01 14.69
C THR A 180 -3.51 5.79 13.59
N GLN A 181 -2.79 4.66 13.60
CA GLN A 181 -1.83 4.32 12.54
C GLN A 181 -2.50 4.18 11.16
N LEU A 182 -3.62 3.46 11.07
CA LEU A 182 -4.35 3.27 9.80
C LEU A 182 -4.89 4.60 9.24
N VAL A 183 -5.37 5.48 10.13
CA VAL A 183 -5.89 6.80 9.74
C VAL A 183 -4.75 7.75 9.35
N ASN A 184 -3.63 7.74 10.07
CA ASN A 184 -2.45 8.52 9.69
C ASN A 184 -1.90 8.11 8.32
N GLN A 185 -1.86 6.81 8.01
CA GLN A 185 -1.48 6.34 6.68
C GLN A 185 -2.41 6.90 5.60
N THR A 186 -3.72 6.91 5.86
CA THR A 186 -4.70 7.53 4.95
C THR A 186 -4.46 9.02 4.76
N LEU A 187 -4.11 9.76 5.82
CA LEU A 187 -3.78 11.19 5.70
C LEU A 187 -2.57 11.43 4.81
N ILE A 188 -1.52 10.63 4.97
CA ILE A 188 -0.30 10.72 4.15
C ILE A 188 -0.64 10.48 2.67
N GLU A 189 -1.43 9.45 2.36
CA GLU A 189 -1.81 9.13 0.99
C GLU A 189 -2.75 10.17 0.36
N CYS A 190 -3.58 10.85 1.16
CA CYS A 190 -4.48 11.89 0.68
C CYS A 190 -3.81 13.27 0.52
N VAL A 191 -2.72 13.56 1.24
CA VAL A 191 -2.07 14.89 1.22
C VAL A 191 -1.53 15.26 -0.16
N ASP A 192 -0.97 14.29 -0.88
CA ASP A 192 -0.31 14.54 -2.17
C ASP A 192 -1.29 14.61 -3.35
N GLN A 193 -2.55 14.26 -3.15
CA GLN A 193 -3.52 14.06 -4.23
C GLN A 193 -4.48 15.24 -4.40
N ARG A 194 -4.70 15.64 -5.66
CA ARG A 194 -5.57 16.76 -6.02
C ARG A 194 -6.94 16.25 -6.42
N GLY A 195 -7.97 16.56 -5.64
CA GLY A 195 -9.35 16.26 -6.00
C GLY A 195 -10.31 16.49 -4.84
N SER A 196 -11.56 16.88 -5.12
CA SER A 196 -12.56 17.14 -4.08
C SER A 196 -12.87 15.90 -3.24
N ALA A 197 -12.86 14.70 -3.84
CA ALA A 197 -13.05 13.44 -3.15
C ALA A 197 -11.92 13.13 -2.15
N MET A 198 -10.67 13.42 -2.53
CA MET A 198 -9.51 13.28 -1.63
C MET A 198 -9.53 14.30 -0.51
N THR A 199 -9.89 15.55 -0.80
CA THR A 199 -10.07 16.58 0.23
C THR A 199 -11.14 16.16 1.25
N GLN A 200 -12.27 15.60 0.79
CA GLN A 200 -13.30 15.08 1.69
C GLN A 200 -12.78 13.93 2.57
N THR A 201 -12.01 13.02 1.99
CA THR A 201 -11.39 11.88 2.70
C THR A 201 -10.39 12.37 3.75
N TYR A 202 -9.55 13.34 3.40
CA TYR A 202 -8.61 13.99 4.32
C TYR A 202 -9.33 14.65 5.51
N HIS A 203 -10.43 15.36 5.27
CA HIS A 203 -11.22 15.96 6.35
C HIS A 203 -11.89 14.90 7.24
N ALA A 204 -12.42 13.82 6.66
CA ALA A 204 -13.01 12.72 7.41
C ALA A 204 -11.95 12.03 8.31
N ALA A 205 -10.75 11.82 7.79
CA ALA A 205 -9.63 11.23 8.55
C ALA A 205 -9.20 12.12 9.72
N ASN A 206 -9.04 13.44 9.51
CA ASN A 206 -8.72 14.37 10.58
C ASN A 206 -9.83 14.42 11.66
N LYS A 207 -11.10 14.46 11.24
CA LYS A 207 -12.23 14.42 12.17
C LYS A 207 -12.20 13.15 13.03
N LEU A 208 -11.90 12.00 12.43
CA LEU A 208 -11.77 10.74 13.15
C LEU A 208 -10.61 10.77 14.15
N LEU A 209 -9.44 11.29 13.78
CA LEU A 209 -8.30 11.43 14.70
C LEU A 209 -8.62 12.33 15.89
N THR A 210 -9.35 13.44 15.69
CA THR A 210 -9.79 14.31 16.79
C THR A 210 -10.67 13.53 17.77
N ARG A 211 -11.63 12.74 17.28
CA ARG A 211 -12.47 11.89 18.14
C ARG A 211 -11.67 10.85 18.90
N VAL A 212 -10.68 10.22 18.24
CA VAL A 212 -9.78 9.24 18.88
C VAL A 212 -8.93 9.89 19.98
N ALA A 213 -8.42 11.10 19.72
CA ALA A 213 -7.61 11.86 20.67
C ALA A 213 -8.42 12.29 21.90
N ASP A 214 -9.63 12.83 21.68
CA ASP A 214 -10.53 13.24 22.77
C ASP A 214 -10.82 12.08 23.72
N ARG A 215 -11.01 10.88 23.18
CA ARG A 215 -11.25 9.68 23.98
C ARG A 215 -10.04 9.29 24.83
N THR A 216 -8.84 9.38 24.27
CA THR A 216 -7.60 9.06 24.99
C THR A 216 -7.40 9.99 26.19
N GLY A 217 -7.77 11.27 26.06
CA GLY A 217 -7.68 12.25 27.14
C GLY A 217 -8.67 12.05 28.29
N MET A 218 -9.80 11.36 28.07
CA MET A 218 -10.80 11.13 29.13
C MET A 218 -10.41 9.98 30.09
N GLU A 219 -9.63 9.00 29.63
CA GLU A 219 -9.27 7.83 30.46
C GLU A 219 -8.12 8.12 31.43
N GLU A 220 -7.19 9.03 31.09
CA GLU A 220 -6.07 9.41 31.97
C GLU A 220 -6.50 10.27 33.18
N GLY A 221 -7.71 10.83 33.18
CA GLY A 221 -8.25 11.62 34.30
C GLY A 221 -8.77 10.80 35.49
N GLY A 222 -8.83 9.47 35.37
CA GLY A 222 -9.46 8.57 36.34
C GLY A 222 -8.46 7.71 37.12
N SER A 223 -7.74 8.29 38.07
CA SER A 223 -7.17 7.57 39.23
C SER A 223 -6.35 6.30 38.95
N GLN A 224 -5.25 6.39 38.18
CA GLN A 224 -4.25 5.32 38.19
C GLN A 224 -2.82 5.85 38.23
N GLN A 225 -2.24 5.71 39.42
CA GLN A 225 -0.83 5.84 39.73
C GLN A 225 -0.08 4.70 39.02
N VAL A 226 0.31 4.90 37.77
CA VAL A 226 1.08 3.93 36.98
C VAL A 226 2.54 4.39 36.92
N MET A 227 3.44 3.46 37.20
CA MET A 227 4.88 3.61 37.11
C MET A 227 5.31 4.22 35.78
N ALA A 228 6.25 5.18 35.87
CA ALA A 228 6.81 5.93 34.77
C ALA A 228 7.35 5.03 33.64
N GLY A 229 6.59 4.93 32.55
CA GLY A 229 7.15 4.77 31.21
C GLY A 229 7.52 6.15 30.64
N PRO A 230 8.45 6.23 29.67
CA PRO A 230 8.95 7.50 29.16
C PRO A 230 7.83 8.28 28.47
N SER A 231 7.41 9.35 29.12
CA SER A 231 6.42 10.32 28.65
C SER A 231 6.91 11.02 27.39
N LEU A 232 6.15 10.90 26.31
CA LEU A 232 6.32 11.67 25.06
C LEU A 232 5.31 12.82 25.03
N VAL A 233 5.33 13.67 26.07
CA VAL A 233 4.66 14.98 26.03
C VAL A 233 5.75 16.07 26.02
N PRO A 234 5.69 17.06 25.11
CA PRO A 234 6.70 18.11 25.03
C PRO A 234 6.51 19.10 26.17
N LEU A 235 7.46 19.11 27.11
CA LEU A 235 7.59 20.20 28.07
C LEU A 235 8.02 21.50 27.35
N PRO A 236 7.44 22.66 27.69
CA PRO A 236 7.96 23.94 27.24
C PRO A 236 9.34 24.16 27.89
N ILE A 237 10.39 24.16 27.07
CA ILE A 237 11.76 24.47 27.49
C ILE A 237 11.81 25.93 27.93
N ARG A 238 11.80 26.16 29.24
CA ARG A 238 12.21 27.43 29.85
C ARG A 238 13.73 27.38 29.98
N VAL A 239 14.42 28.08 29.09
CA VAL A 239 15.88 28.24 29.13
C VAL A 239 16.24 29.06 30.37
N GLN A 240 16.70 28.40 31.43
CA GLN A 240 17.54 29.03 32.45
C GLN A 240 19.00 28.80 32.05
N ALA A 241 19.72 29.90 31.82
CA ALA A 241 21.15 29.88 31.64
C ALA A 241 21.82 29.45 32.94
N ILE A 242 22.45 28.27 32.93
CA ILE A 242 23.38 27.86 33.97
C ILE A 242 24.76 27.85 33.33
N ASP A 243 25.54 28.84 33.72
CA ASP A 243 26.97 28.96 33.51
C ASP A 243 27.65 28.11 34.60
N GLN A 244 28.09 26.89 34.27
CA GLN A 244 28.93 26.08 35.16
C GLN A 244 29.99 25.30 34.37
N THR A 245 31.19 25.86 34.39
CA THR A 245 32.48 25.19 34.22
C THR A 245 32.60 24.08 35.26
N SER A 246 32.57 22.81 34.85
CA SER A 246 32.96 21.68 35.69
C SER A 246 34.15 20.96 35.06
N GLU A 247 35.30 21.08 35.72
CA GLU A 247 36.51 20.30 35.48
C GLU A 247 36.24 18.82 35.80
N VAL A 248 36.57 17.94 34.87
CA VAL A 248 36.49 16.49 35.04
C VAL A 248 37.83 15.99 35.62
N PRO A 249 37.84 15.21 36.72
CA PRO A 249 39.07 14.61 37.23
C PRO A 249 39.50 13.41 36.37
N VAL A 250 40.78 13.41 35.99
CA VAL A 250 41.46 12.29 35.31
C VAL A 250 41.60 11.12 36.30
N VAL A 251 40.95 10.00 36.00
CA VAL A 251 41.15 8.71 36.69
C VAL A 251 42.12 7.84 35.86
N PRO A 252 43.20 7.27 36.44
CA PRO A 252 44.15 6.44 35.69
C PRO A 252 43.58 5.05 35.35
N LEU A 253 43.84 4.59 34.12
CA LEU A 253 43.56 3.23 33.66
C LEU A 253 44.30 2.19 34.52
N ALA A 254 43.56 1.28 35.14
CA ALA A 254 44.07 0.03 35.68
C ALA A 254 44.10 -1.05 34.58
N MET A 255 45.23 -1.75 34.47
CA MET A 255 45.43 -2.88 33.55
C MET A 255 44.59 -4.10 33.97
N PRO A 256 44.05 -4.88 33.02
CA PRO A 256 43.38 -6.14 33.34
C PRO A 256 44.38 -7.29 33.55
N GLU A 257 44.12 -8.06 34.61
CA GLU A 257 44.77 -9.34 34.95
C GLU A 257 44.53 -10.44 33.90
N PRO A 258 45.44 -11.44 33.81
CA PRO A 258 45.32 -12.57 32.90
C PRO A 258 44.38 -13.64 33.45
N ILE A 259 43.33 -13.96 32.70
CA ILE A 259 42.41 -15.07 33.01
C ILE A 259 43.09 -16.40 32.69
N ALA A 260 43.19 -17.24 33.72
CA ALA A 260 43.70 -18.61 33.65
C ALA A 260 42.79 -19.51 32.80
N ALA A 261 43.43 -20.36 32.00
CA ALA A 261 42.80 -21.40 31.20
C ALA A 261 42.20 -22.52 32.07
N SER A 262 41.04 -23.03 31.67
CA SER A 262 40.54 -24.35 32.09
C SER A 262 39.84 -25.06 30.92
N PRO A 263 39.89 -26.41 30.87
CA PRO A 263 39.97 -27.14 29.60
C PRO A 263 38.64 -27.70 29.08
N ALA A 264 38.74 -28.09 27.81
CA ALA A 264 37.81 -28.81 26.96
C ALA A 264 36.97 -29.93 27.62
N ALA A 265 35.68 -29.92 27.30
CA ALA A 265 34.87 -31.13 27.23
C ALA A 265 34.15 -31.13 25.87
N SER A 266 34.61 -32.02 24.99
CA SER A 266 34.02 -32.32 23.69
C SER A 266 32.66 -32.99 23.86
N GLN A 267 31.62 -32.45 23.23
CA GLN A 267 30.43 -33.21 22.87
C GLN A 267 30.16 -33.04 21.39
N GLU A 268 30.49 -34.11 20.67
CA GLU A 268 30.28 -34.33 19.25
C GLU A 268 28.79 -34.66 19.03
N ILE A 269 28.03 -33.74 18.44
CA ILE A 269 26.66 -33.97 18.00
C ILE A 269 26.68 -33.98 16.47
N VAL A 270 26.61 -35.17 15.90
CA VAL A 270 26.52 -35.44 14.46
C VAL A 270 25.04 -35.31 14.02
N PRO A 271 24.67 -34.42 13.09
CA PRO A 271 23.37 -34.46 12.47
C PRO A 271 23.34 -35.50 11.33
N ARG A 272 22.49 -36.52 11.53
CA ARG A 272 22.16 -37.61 10.61
C ARG A 272 21.36 -37.07 9.42
N ILE A 273 22.01 -36.88 8.28
CA ILE A 273 21.36 -36.55 7.00
C ILE A 273 20.66 -37.81 6.46
N VAL A 274 19.33 -37.78 6.43
CA VAL A 274 18.50 -38.80 5.81
C VAL A 274 18.42 -38.51 4.30
N ALA A 275 19.01 -39.40 3.51
CA ALA A 275 18.93 -39.39 2.05
C ALA A 275 17.49 -39.66 1.58
N ARG A 276 16.98 -38.79 0.70
CA ARG A 276 15.68 -38.95 0.03
C ARG A 276 15.89 -39.10 -1.48
N ASN A 277 15.68 -40.32 -1.96
CA ASN A 277 15.31 -40.77 -3.31
C ASN A 277 15.79 -39.95 -4.51
N THR A 278 16.80 -40.50 -5.19
CA THR A 278 17.07 -40.31 -6.62
C THR A 278 16.10 -41.16 -7.45
N ALA A 279 15.11 -40.54 -8.08
CA ALA A 279 14.34 -41.14 -9.16
C ALA A 279 14.91 -40.68 -10.50
N SER A 280 15.49 -41.62 -11.23
CA SER A 280 16.06 -41.47 -12.56
C SER A 280 14.99 -41.09 -13.58
N LEU A 281 15.14 -39.94 -14.24
CA LEU A 281 14.37 -39.61 -15.44
C LEU A 281 15.16 -40.00 -16.68
N ASN A 282 14.53 -40.87 -17.43
CA ASN A 282 15.02 -41.57 -18.60
C ASN A 282 15.21 -40.60 -19.78
N VAL A 283 16.37 -40.68 -20.40
CA VAL A 283 16.72 -40.04 -21.67
C VAL A 283 15.95 -40.73 -22.78
N SER A 284 15.07 -40.01 -23.49
CA SER A 284 14.42 -40.50 -24.70
C SER A 284 14.66 -39.54 -25.87
N GLN A 285 15.65 -39.95 -26.67
CA GLN A 285 15.70 -39.91 -28.14
C GLN A 285 15.10 -38.71 -28.90
N ARG A 286 16.04 -37.90 -29.37
CA ARG A 286 16.03 -37.04 -30.56
C ARG A 286 15.76 -37.84 -31.84
N PRO A 287 14.85 -37.39 -32.73
CA PRO A 287 14.96 -37.66 -34.15
C PRO A 287 15.43 -36.42 -34.91
N GLU A 288 16.31 -36.70 -35.84
CA GLU A 288 16.86 -35.83 -36.87
C GLU A 288 15.81 -35.30 -37.87
N GLN A 289 16.08 -34.07 -38.30
CA GLN A 289 15.97 -33.52 -39.67
C GLN A 289 14.58 -33.28 -40.30
N LEU A 290 14.35 -32.02 -40.70
CA LEU A 290 14.15 -31.68 -42.11
C LEU A 290 14.47 -30.19 -42.37
N LEU A 291 15.37 -29.94 -43.33
CA LEU A 291 15.67 -28.63 -43.91
C LEU A 291 14.50 -28.13 -44.78
N VAL A 292 14.17 -26.84 -44.73
CA VAL A 292 13.49 -26.11 -45.81
C VAL A 292 14.19 -24.74 -45.98
N PRO A 293 14.51 -24.31 -47.22
CA PRO A 293 15.25 -23.08 -47.45
C PRO A 293 14.36 -21.83 -47.59
N THR A 294 14.99 -20.72 -47.22
CA THR A 294 14.81 -19.29 -47.53
C THR A 294 13.89 -18.90 -48.70
N THR A 295 12.97 -17.96 -48.42
CA THR A 295 12.59 -16.88 -49.34
C THR A 295 12.40 -15.59 -48.53
N SER A 296 13.24 -14.59 -48.80
CA SER A 296 13.10 -13.19 -48.38
C SER A 296 12.03 -12.50 -49.22
N GLU A 297 11.13 -11.72 -48.61
CA GLU A 297 10.54 -10.57 -49.32
C GLU A 297 10.03 -9.48 -48.37
N ASN A 298 10.66 -8.32 -48.52
CA ASN A 298 10.32 -6.97 -48.06
C ASN A 298 8.90 -6.70 -47.52
N ALA A 299 8.85 -6.22 -46.27
CA ALA A 299 7.83 -5.27 -45.82
C ALA A 299 8.46 -4.24 -44.87
N ILE A 300 8.87 -3.11 -45.45
CA ILE A 300 9.14 -1.87 -44.75
C ILE A 300 7.78 -1.32 -44.30
N ALA A 301 7.47 -1.40 -43.01
CA ALA A 301 6.41 -0.63 -42.40
C ALA A 301 6.63 -0.53 -40.88
N ASP A 302 7.16 0.62 -40.47
CA ASP A 302 6.84 1.28 -39.21
C ASP A 302 7.13 0.50 -37.92
N SER A 303 8.41 0.19 -37.69
CA SER A 303 8.92 -0.07 -36.35
C SER A 303 8.94 1.26 -35.58
N SER A 304 7.78 1.66 -35.07
CA SER A 304 7.72 2.64 -33.98
C SER A 304 8.52 2.04 -32.83
N ASP A 305 9.73 2.56 -32.69
CA ASP A 305 10.70 2.31 -31.64
C ASP A 305 10.04 2.64 -30.29
N ARG A 306 9.20 1.71 -29.79
CA ARG A 306 8.78 1.63 -28.41
C ARG A 306 10.04 1.30 -27.63
N ARG A 307 10.86 2.33 -27.38
CA ARG A 307 11.89 2.30 -26.34
C ARG A 307 11.22 1.77 -25.08
N ILE A 308 11.42 0.49 -24.83
CA ILE A 308 11.10 -0.16 -23.57
C ILE A 308 11.82 0.68 -22.53
N VAL A 309 11.08 1.49 -21.78
CA VAL A 309 11.60 2.22 -20.63
C VAL A 309 12.10 1.14 -19.68
N LYS A 310 13.43 0.91 -19.68
CA LYS A 310 14.05 -0.31 -19.14
C LYS A 310 13.90 -0.42 -17.62
N THR A 311 13.43 0.62 -16.94
CA THR A 311 13.08 0.56 -15.51
C THR A 311 12.03 1.63 -15.22
N PRO A 312 10.93 1.33 -14.51
CA PRO A 312 9.89 2.32 -14.19
C PRO A 312 10.42 3.54 -13.43
N LEU A 313 11.60 3.43 -12.80
CA LEU A 313 12.23 4.49 -12.01
C LEU A 313 12.89 5.61 -12.85
N GLN A 314 13.06 5.41 -14.17
CA GLN A 314 13.73 6.40 -15.03
C GLN A 314 12.98 7.73 -15.15
N THR A 315 11.65 7.71 -15.00
CA THR A 315 10.80 8.91 -15.07
C THR A 315 10.80 9.71 -13.76
N PHE A 316 11.31 9.13 -12.67
CA PHE A 316 11.32 9.77 -11.36
C PHE A 316 12.51 10.72 -11.20
N SER A 317 12.31 11.81 -10.47
CA SER A 317 13.40 12.69 -10.08
C SER A 317 14.42 11.95 -9.19
N THR A 318 15.68 12.37 -9.18
CA THR A 318 16.72 11.70 -8.37
C THR A 318 16.33 11.66 -6.90
N ARG A 319 15.72 12.75 -6.41
CA ARG A 319 15.19 12.82 -5.07
C ARG A 319 14.08 11.80 -4.82
N SER A 320 13.12 11.67 -5.74
CA SER A 320 12.04 10.67 -5.62
C SER A 320 12.62 9.26 -5.56
N VAL A 321 13.64 8.95 -6.36
CA VAL A 321 14.34 7.65 -6.30
C VAL A 321 15.03 7.44 -4.95
N ILE A 322 15.62 8.48 -4.36
CA ILE A 322 16.22 8.40 -3.01
C ILE A 322 15.15 8.15 -1.95
N GLY A 323 13.97 8.78 -2.06
CA GLY A 323 12.84 8.50 -1.18
C GLY A 323 12.42 7.03 -1.19
N LEU A 324 12.57 6.34 -2.33
CA LEU A 324 12.28 4.90 -2.43
C LEU A 324 13.27 4.01 -1.65
N LEU A 325 14.45 4.52 -1.27
CA LEU A 325 15.38 3.79 -0.40
C LEU A 325 14.80 3.54 1.01
N ALA A 326 13.83 4.36 1.44
CA ALA A 326 13.13 4.20 2.71
C ALA A 326 12.07 3.07 2.69
N ASN A 327 11.74 2.53 1.51
CA ASN A 327 10.67 1.54 1.38
C ASN A 327 11.06 0.20 2.03
N ASN A 328 10.14 -0.43 2.76
CA ASN A 328 10.35 -1.72 3.42
C ASN A 328 10.56 -2.89 2.44
N GLN A 329 10.16 -2.72 1.18
CA GLN A 329 10.33 -3.75 0.15
C GLN A 329 11.78 -3.79 -0.37
N ALA A 330 12.48 -4.90 -0.12
CA ALA A 330 13.87 -5.10 -0.57
C ALA A 330 14.04 -4.90 -2.08
N ALA A 331 13.16 -5.50 -2.89
CA ALA A 331 13.23 -5.39 -4.36
C ALA A 331 13.14 -3.94 -4.86
N THR A 332 12.29 -3.10 -4.26
CA THR A 332 12.14 -1.68 -4.62
C THR A 332 13.39 -0.88 -4.27
N ARG A 333 14.01 -1.18 -3.12
CA ARG A 333 15.28 -0.55 -2.71
C ARG A 333 16.41 -0.93 -3.64
N ASP A 334 16.52 -2.19 -4.02
CA ASP A 334 17.56 -2.67 -4.94
C ASP A 334 17.45 -1.99 -6.30
N GLN A 335 16.23 -1.85 -6.83
CA GLN A 335 15.98 -1.10 -8.07
C GLN A 335 16.34 0.39 -7.94
N ALA A 336 16.04 1.01 -6.81
CA ALA A 336 16.40 2.41 -6.56
C ALA A 336 17.92 2.59 -6.49
N VAL A 337 18.65 1.69 -5.82
CA VAL A 337 20.11 1.70 -5.79
C VAL A 337 20.69 1.57 -7.20
N GLU A 338 20.20 0.62 -8.00
CA GLU A 338 20.67 0.44 -9.38
C GLU A 338 20.43 1.69 -10.24
N GLU A 339 19.27 2.34 -10.08
CA GLU A 339 18.94 3.58 -10.77
C GLU A 339 19.84 4.75 -10.32
N LEU A 340 20.21 4.84 -9.04
CA LEU A 340 21.14 5.87 -8.55
C LEU A 340 22.56 5.64 -9.09
N VAL A 341 23.04 4.40 -9.13
CA VAL A 341 24.32 4.05 -9.76
C VAL A 341 24.31 4.45 -11.24
N ARG A 342 23.21 4.18 -11.95
CA ARG A 342 23.03 4.55 -13.37
C ARG A 342 23.07 6.06 -13.60
N ARG A 343 22.62 6.84 -12.62
CA ARG A 343 22.71 8.32 -12.63
C ARG A 343 24.10 8.85 -12.28
N GLY A 344 25.05 7.96 -12.01
CA GLY A 344 26.44 8.30 -11.72
C GLY A 344 26.72 8.63 -10.26
N LEU A 345 25.79 8.31 -9.33
CA LEU A 345 26.09 8.45 -7.91
C LEU A 345 27.10 7.39 -7.49
N SER A 346 28.13 7.83 -6.76
CA SER A 346 29.11 6.96 -6.15
C SER A 346 28.50 6.15 -4.98
N ASN A 347 29.16 5.05 -4.61
CA ASN A 347 28.74 4.24 -3.45
C ASN A 347 28.62 5.06 -2.16
N GLU A 348 29.47 6.08 -2.01
CA GLU A 348 29.48 6.93 -0.84
C GLU A 348 28.30 7.92 -0.83
N GLU A 349 27.95 8.47 -1.99
CA GLU A 349 26.74 9.29 -2.16
C GLU A 349 25.47 8.45 -1.98
N ILE A 350 25.47 7.18 -2.42
CA ILE A 350 24.36 6.25 -2.16
C ILE A 350 24.21 5.96 -0.67
N ARG A 351 25.31 5.85 0.08
CA ARG A 351 25.29 5.71 1.54
C ARG A 351 24.66 6.94 2.22
N ILE A 352 25.04 8.14 1.77
CA ILE A 352 24.44 9.40 2.23
C ILE A 352 22.95 9.45 1.87
N ALA A 353 22.58 9.10 0.63
CA ALA A 353 21.20 9.05 0.19
C ALA A 353 20.35 8.09 1.04
N ASN A 354 20.89 6.94 1.41
CA ASN A 354 20.21 5.99 2.29
C ASN A 354 20.00 6.55 3.71
N GLN A 355 21.00 7.25 4.25
CA GLN A 355 20.85 7.94 5.54
C GLN A 355 19.86 9.10 5.48
N LEU A 356 19.83 9.83 4.36
CA LEU A 356 18.89 10.92 4.11
C LEU A 356 17.43 10.41 4.01
N ALA A 357 17.24 9.21 3.44
CA ALA A 357 15.95 8.55 3.35
C ALA A 357 15.52 7.85 4.66
N ALA A 358 16.39 7.77 5.67
CA ALA A 358 16.08 7.08 6.92
C ALA A 358 14.90 7.76 7.66
N PRO A 359 13.91 7.00 8.16
CA PRO A 359 12.77 7.58 8.87
C PRO A 359 13.17 8.19 10.23
N GLN A 360 14.26 7.71 10.84
CA GLN A 360 14.72 8.19 12.14
C GLN A 360 15.32 9.60 12.05
N LEU A 361 14.74 10.53 12.82
CA LEU A 361 15.18 11.92 12.90
C LEU A 361 16.66 12.05 13.30
N GLU A 362 17.10 11.25 14.27
CA GLU A 362 18.47 11.28 14.80
C GLU A 362 19.52 10.96 13.72
N VAL A 363 19.21 10.02 12.83
CA VAL A 363 20.09 9.63 11.72
C VAL A 363 20.27 10.79 10.75
N ARG A 364 19.18 11.50 10.42
CA ARG A 364 19.23 12.64 9.48
C ARG A 364 19.94 13.85 10.08
N LEU A 365 19.74 14.12 11.38
CA LEU A 365 20.49 15.16 12.10
C LEU A 365 21.98 14.83 12.21
N GLY A 366 22.32 13.57 12.52
CA GLY A 366 23.71 13.10 12.56
C GLY A 366 24.38 13.17 11.18
N LEU A 367 23.62 12.85 10.11
CA LEU A 367 24.09 13.00 8.74
C LEU A 367 24.45 14.46 8.43
N LEU A 368 23.59 15.42 8.79
CA LEU A 368 23.82 16.85 8.58
C LEU A 368 25.15 17.31 9.20
N ASP A 369 25.37 16.95 10.47
CA ASP A 369 26.62 17.29 11.18
C ASP A 369 27.85 16.64 10.53
N SER A 370 27.69 15.42 9.99
CA SER A 370 28.76 14.72 9.28
C SER A 370 29.09 15.34 7.92
N ILE A 371 28.07 15.75 7.14
CA ILE A 371 28.24 16.32 5.80
C ILE A 371 29.00 17.64 5.87
N VAL A 372 28.65 18.51 6.82
CA VAL A 372 29.28 19.83 6.96
C VAL A 372 30.77 19.73 7.29
N ARG A 373 31.19 18.66 7.98
CA ARG A 373 32.59 18.43 8.37
C ARG A 373 33.43 17.75 7.30
N ARG A 374 32.80 17.22 6.25
CA ARG A 374 33.48 16.48 5.20
C ARG A 374 33.95 17.41 4.10
N SER A 375 35.20 17.23 3.68
CA SER A 375 35.82 17.99 2.58
C SER A 375 35.92 17.19 1.28
N ASP A 376 35.68 15.89 1.33
CA ASP A 376 35.76 14.95 0.20
C ASP A 376 34.48 14.92 -0.65
N LEU A 377 33.44 15.60 -0.20
CA LEU A 377 32.11 15.62 -0.80
C LEU A 377 31.61 17.07 -0.88
N ASP A 378 30.93 17.45 -1.96
CA ASP A 378 30.22 18.73 -2.00
C ASP A 378 28.96 18.64 -1.10
N PRO A 379 28.89 19.40 0.01
CA PRO A 379 27.76 19.30 0.94
C PRO A 379 26.50 20.00 0.41
N ARG A 380 26.61 20.91 -0.55
CA ARG A 380 25.52 21.79 -0.99
C ARG A 380 24.27 21.05 -1.51
N PRO A 381 24.36 20.08 -2.45
CA PRO A 381 23.16 19.38 -2.94
C PRO A 381 22.42 18.62 -1.84
N TRP A 382 23.15 18.00 -0.91
CA TRP A 382 22.58 17.23 0.19
C TRP A 382 21.91 18.11 1.23
N LEU A 383 22.54 19.23 1.59
CA LEU A 383 21.95 20.20 2.50
C LEU A 383 20.73 20.89 1.88
N LEU A 384 20.70 21.12 0.56
CA LEU A 384 19.50 21.62 -0.12
C LEU A 384 18.34 20.62 -0.04
N TRP A 385 18.62 19.32 -0.12
CA TRP A 385 17.59 18.30 0.09
C TRP A 385 17.12 18.21 1.55
N LEU A 386 18.04 18.23 2.52
CA LEU A 386 17.71 18.26 3.95
C LEU A 386 16.99 19.55 4.35
N ALA A 387 17.24 20.66 3.65
CA ALA A 387 16.46 21.86 3.84
C ALA A 387 14.98 21.54 3.58
N GLU A 388 14.63 20.67 2.63
CA GLU A 388 13.27 20.24 2.28
C GLU A 388 12.77 19.00 3.07
N ASP A 389 13.37 18.70 4.22
CA ASP A 389 12.93 17.60 5.08
C ASP A 389 11.54 17.85 5.69
N ALA A 390 10.80 16.78 5.99
CA ALA A 390 9.51 16.88 6.66
C ALA A 390 9.64 17.46 8.08
N ASP A 391 10.75 17.17 8.78
CA ASP A 391 11.01 17.67 10.12
C ASP A 391 11.56 19.10 10.11
N ARG A 392 10.89 19.99 10.87
CA ARG A 392 11.28 21.40 10.99
C ARG A 392 12.70 21.60 11.50
N GLY A 393 13.15 20.78 12.45
CA GLY A 393 14.48 20.87 13.05
C GLY A 393 15.59 20.60 12.04
N VAL A 394 15.41 19.58 11.20
CA VAL A 394 16.32 19.27 10.09
C VAL A 394 16.37 20.44 9.09
N ARG A 395 15.20 21.00 8.70
CA ARG A 395 15.13 22.13 7.77
C ARG A 395 15.93 23.35 8.27
N ILE A 396 15.69 23.75 9.52
CA ILE A 396 16.37 24.91 10.13
C ILE A 396 17.89 24.70 10.12
N ARG A 397 18.38 23.56 10.61
CA ARG A 397 19.82 23.29 10.65
C ARG A 397 20.45 23.28 9.26
N ALA A 398 19.76 22.70 8.27
CA ALA A 398 20.28 22.63 6.92
C ALA A 398 20.37 24.01 6.28
N VAL A 399 19.35 24.86 6.46
CA VAL A 399 19.35 26.26 6.01
C VAL A 399 20.45 27.08 6.68
N THR A 400 20.67 26.91 7.99
CA THR A 400 21.78 27.56 8.70
C THR A 400 23.14 27.07 8.21
N ALA A 401 23.31 25.78 7.94
CA ALA A 401 24.55 25.24 7.38
C ALA A 401 24.82 25.80 5.96
N LEU A 402 23.78 25.93 5.14
CA LEU A 402 23.85 26.54 3.80
C LEU A 402 24.19 28.03 3.85
N GLU A 403 23.71 28.77 4.85
CA GLU A 403 24.08 30.18 5.05
C GLU A 403 25.60 30.32 5.19
N ALA A 404 26.21 29.51 6.06
CA ALA A 404 27.62 29.59 6.40
C ALA A 404 28.55 29.40 5.19
N MET A 405 28.07 28.76 4.11
CA MET A 405 28.83 28.50 2.89
C MET A 405 28.94 29.71 1.95
N ASN A 406 28.14 30.77 2.14
CA ASN A 406 28.25 32.01 1.33
C ASN A 406 28.16 31.84 -0.19
N ASP A 407 27.43 30.83 -0.67
CA ASP A 407 27.21 30.57 -2.11
C ASP A 407 25.97 31.31 -2.64
N SER A 408 26.10 32.05 -3.74
CA SER A 408 25.02 32.81 -4.37
C SER A 408 23.99 31.93 -5.10
N ALA A 409 24.42 30.78 -5.66
CA ALA A 409 23.53 29.82 -6.30
C ALA A 409 22.61 29.15 -5.26
N VAL A 410 23.16 28.86 -4.08
CA VAL A 410 22.38 28.37 -2.93
C VAL A 410 21.35 29.42 -2.50
N THR A 411 21.73 30.70 -2.38
CA THR A 411 20.78 31.77 -2.03
C THR A 411 19.64 31.90 -3.04
N ALA A 412 19.93 31.76 -4.34
CA ALA A 412 18.90 31.78 -5.38
C ALA A 412 17.89 30.63 -5.20
N THR A 413 18.36 29.43 -4.83
CA THR A 413 17.51 28.27 -4.54
C THR A 413 16.69 28.48 -3.26
N LEU A 414 17.30 29.00 -2.18
CA LEU A 414 16.58 29.32 -0.94
C LEU A 414 15.50 30.39 -1.16
N ARG A 415 15.73 31.36 -2.05
CA ARG A 415 14.71 32.36 -2.43
C ARG A 415 13.52 31.75 -3.16
N LYS A 416 13.76 30.80 -4.08
CA LYS A 416 12.66 30.04 -4.73
C LYS A 416 11.87 29.24 -3.72
N ARG A 417 12.55 28.70 -2.71
CA ARG A 417 11.92 27.90 -1.67
C ARG A 417 11.03 28.72 -0.73
N LEU A 418 11.37 29.98 -0.48
CA LEU A 418 10.58 30.88 0.36
C LEU A 418 9.10 31.00 -0.08
N SER A 419 8.79 30.80 -1.38
CA SER A 419 7.41 30.84 -1.87
C SER A 419 6.59 29.57 -1.62
N VAL A 420 7.24 28.48 -1.18
CA VAL A 420 6.60 27.16 -0.98
C VAL A 420 6.68 26.70 0.48
N GLU A 421 7.50 27.33 1.31
CA GLU A 421 7.62 26.97 2.73
C GLU A 421 6.40 27.45 3.52
N ASP A 422 5.81 26.57 4.31
CA ASP A 422 4.63 26.85 5.13
C ASP A 422 4.97 27.15 6.61
N ASP A 423 6.12 26.67 7.11
CA ASP A 423 6.47 26.86 8.51
C ASP A 423 6.94 28.31 8.77
N PRO A 424 6.26 29.07 9.66
CA PRO A 424 6.56 30.48 9.88
C PRO A 424 7.96 30.74 10.42
N THR A 425 8.53 29.78 11.17
CA THR A 425 9.90 29.88 11.71
C THR A 425 10.92 29.73 10.61
N VAL A 426 10.73 28.74 9.73
CA VAL A 426 11.60 28.51 8.57
C VAL A 426 11.48 29.67 7.57
N ILE A 427 10.27 30.20 7.33
CA ILE A 427 10.04 31.38 6.49
C ILE A 427 10.80 32.60 7.03
N ALA A 428 10.71 32.87 8.35
CA ALA A 428 11.40 33.99 8.98
C ALA A 428 12.93 33.87 8.81
N LEU A 429 13.47 32.66 9.02
CA LEU A 429 14.88 32.38 8.79
C LEU A 429 15.26 32.60 7.31
N LEU A 430 14.53 32.00 6.38
CA LEU A 430 14.80 32.16 4.94
C LEU A 430 14.77 33.63 4.51
N ARG A 431 13.79 34.43 4.97
CA ARG A 431 13.74 35.88 4.71
C ARG A 431 14.98 36.58 5.22
N GLN A 432 15.31 36.38 6.50
CA GLN A 432 16.50 36.96 7.13
C GLN A 432 17.78 36.68 6.31
N LEU A 433 17.94 35.44 5.83
CA LEU A 433 19.10 35.05 5.04
C LEU A 433 19.13 35.65 3.64
N THR A 434 17.97 35.77 3.00
CA THR A 434 17.87 36.31 1.63
C THR A 434 17.89 37.83 1.56
N GLU A 435 17.61 38.53 2.66
CA GLU A 435 17.64 40.00 2.77
C GLU A 435 19.01 40.53 3.22
N ARG A 436 19.79 39.72 3.95
CA ARG A 436 21.11 40.10 4.46
C ARG A 436 22.21 40.16 3.37
N ARG A 437 21.93 39.64 2.17
CA ARG A 437 22.82 39.63 1.02
C ARG A 437 22.24 40.47 -0.10
#